data_AF-J5UBA2-F1
#
_entry.id   AF-J5UBA2-F1
#
_cell.length_a   1.000
_cell.length_b   1.000
_cell.length_c   1.000
_cell.angle_alpha   90.00
_cell.angle_beta   90.00
_cell.angle_gamma   90.00
#
_symmetry.space_group_name_H-M   'P 1'
#
loop_
_entity.id
_entity.type
_entity.pdbx_description
1 polymer ?
#
loop_
_entity_poly.entity_id
_entity_poly.type
_entity_poly.pdbx_seq_one_letter_code
_entity_poly.pdbx_strand_id
1 'polypeptide(L)'
;MAVFRVEKNKGYTVMSNHHLRNKELTLKAKGLLSQMLSLPENWDYTLAGLSHINKESIDAIRTAVLELEKAGYIERSQGRDEKGKMTAITYTIYEQPISPVLDQPVLENPT
;
A
#
# COMPACT_ATOMS: atom_id res chain seq x y z
N MET A 1 10.52 42.26 -26.17
CA MET A 1 10.26 41.63 -24.86
C MET A 1 10.01 40.14 -25.13
N ALA A 2 10.83 39.24 -24.58
CA ALA A 2 10.67 37.81 -24.81
C ALA A 2 9.86 37.18 -23.67
N VAL A 3 8.83 36.41 -24.00
CA VAL A 3 8.07 35.61 -23.05
C VAL A 3 8.57 34.17 -23.17
N PHE A 4 9.25 33.69 -22.14
CA PHE A 4 9.63 32.28 -22.05
C PHE A 4 8.44 31.50 -21.49
N ARG A 5 7.95 30.53 -22.26
CA ARG A 5 6.96 29.55 -21.81
C ARG A 5 7.65 28.21 -21.66
N VAL A 6 7.65 27.67 -20.44
CA VAL A 6 8.14 26.31 -20.15
C VAL A 6 6.93 25.45 -19.87
N GLU A 7 6.58 24.60 -20.82
CA GLU A 7 5.60 23.54 -20.63
C GLU A 7 6.28 22.38 -19.89
N LYS A 8 5.99 22.24 -18.60
CA LYS A 8 6.40 21.05 -17.83
C LYS A 8 5.28 20.02 -17.90
N ASN A 9 5.63 18.74 -18.05
CA ASN A 9 4.68 17.66 -17.83
C ASN A 9 4.04 17.84 -16.44
N LYS A 10 2.71 17.73 -16.37
CA LYS A 10 1.94 17.77 -15.11
C LYS A 10 1.25 16.42 -14.92
N GLY A 11 1.02 16.01 -13.67
CA GLY A 11 0.34 14.75 -13.35
C GLY A 11 1.21 13.50 -13.52
N TYR A 12 2.47 13.57 -13.10
CA TYR A 12 3.35 12.40 -13.01
C TYR A 12 3.69 12.09 -11.55
N THR A 13 3.94 10.84 -11.26
CA THR A 13 4.39 10.39 -9.94
C THR A 13 5.86 10.01 -10.00
N VAL A 14 6.67 10.61 -9.13
CA VAL A 14 8.06 10.16 -8.89
C VAL A 14 8.00 9.22 -7.69
N MET A 15 8.44 7.99 -7.88
CA MET A 15 8.45 6.95 -6.85
C MET A 15 9.73 6.13 -6.94
N SER A 16 10.09 5.47 -5.83
CA SER A 16 11.19 4.51 -5.80
C SER A 16 11.02 3.40 -6.85
N ASN A 17 12.13 2.93 -7.44
CA ASN A 17 12.13 1.78 -8.36
C ASN A 17 12.11 0.42 -7.65
N HIS A 18 12.08 0.40 -6.31
CA HIS A 18 12.27 -0.80 -5.52
C HIS A 18 11.23 -1.89 -5.83
N HIS A 19 9.94 -1.57 -5.75
CA HIS A 19 8.87 -2.52 -6.08
C HIS A 19 8.81 -2.86 -7.57
N LEU A 20 9.08 -1.89 -8.44
CA LEU A 20 9.10 -2.12 -9.90
C LEU A 20 10.16 -3.17 -10.30
N ARG A 21 11.30 -3.19 -9.61
CA ARG A 21 12.41 -4.12 -9.85
C ARG A 21 12.31 -5.43 -9.07
N ASN A 22 11.42 -5.54 -8.09
CA ASN A 22 11.22 -6.78 -7.35
C ASN A 22 10.60 -7.85 -8.27
N LYS A 23 11.31 -8.98 -8.48
CA LYS A 23 10.86 -10.06 -9.39
C LYS A 23 9.81 -10.99 -8.77
N GLU A 24 9.70 -10.98 -7.45
CA GLU A 24 8.74 -11.79 -6.70
C GLU A 24 7.33 -11.19 -6.74
N LEU A 25 7.21 -9.91 -7.13
CA LEU A 25 5.91 -9.25 -7.29
C LEU A 25 5.33 -9.45 -8.69
N THR A 26 4.04 -9.77 -8.72
CA THR A 26 3.22 -9.75 -9.92
C THR A 26 3.10 -8.33 -10.48
N LEU A 27 2.91 -8.21 -11.79
CA LEU A 27 2.66 -6.91 -12.43
C LEU A 27 1.43 -6.20 -11.86
N LYS A 28 0.42 -6.98 -11.42
CA LYS A 28 -0.76 -6.44 -10.75
C LYS A 28 -0.41 -5.80 -9.40
N ALA A 29 0.35 -6.50 -8.56
CA ALA A 29 0.81 -5.93 -7.29
C ALA A 29 1.69 -4.69 -7.49
N LYS A 30 2.61 -4.71 -8.47
CA LYS A 30 3.43 -3.54 -8.82
C LYS A 30 2.59 -2.33 -9.25
N GLY A 31 1.63 -2.56 -10.15
CA GLY A 31 0.73 -1.53 -10.64
C GLY A 31 -0.12 -0.94 -9.52
N LEU A 32 -0.70 -1.80 -8.68
CA LEU A 32 -1.52 -1.40 -7.55
C LEU A 32 -0.74 -0.58 -6.53
N LEU A 33 0.46 -1.02 -6.12
CA LEU A 33 1.30 -0.26 -5.20
C LEU A 33 1.68 1.11 -5.78
N SER A 34 2.05 1.16 -7.06
CA SER A 34 2.39 2.41 -7.75
C SER A 34 1.22 3.39 -7.77
N GLN A 35 0.00 2.89 -7.96
CA GLN A 35 -1.21 3.70 -7.91
C GLN A 35 -1.52 4.15 -6.48
N MET A 36 -1.39 3.27 -5.48
CA MET A 36 -1.59 3.67 -4.08
C MET A 36 -0.63 4.80 -3.67
N LEU A 37 0.64 4.73 -4.06
CA LEU A 37 1.64 5.77 -3.78
C LEU A 37 1.42 7.08 -4.54
N SER A 38 0.59 7.08 -5.59
CA SER A 38 0.25 8.31 -6.34
C SER A 38 -1.03 8.99 -5.87
N LEU A 39 -1.82 8.33 -5.03
CA LEU A 39 -3.08 8.83 -4.49
C LEU A 39 -2.84 9.69 -3.24
N PRO A 40 -3.75 10.64 -2.94
CA PRO A 40 -3.64 11.45 -1.73
C PRO A 40 -3.90 10.60 -0.47
N GLU A 41 -3.37 11.02 0.68
CA GLU A 41 -3.50 10.27 1.95
C GLU A 41 -4.96 10.05 2.39
N ASN A 42 -5.86 10.98 2.06
CA ASN A 42 -7.28 10.91 2.40
C ASN A 42 -8.13 10.09 1.42
N TRP A 43 -7.50 9.36 0.50
CA TRP A 43 -8.20 8.50 -0.44
C TRP A 43 -8.83 7.28 0.25
N ASP A 44 -9.89 6.73 -0.35
CA ASP A 44 -10.49 5.48 0.11
C ASP A 44 -9.64 4.27 -0.35
N TYR A 45 -8.69 3.86 0.51
CA TYR A 45 -7.84 2.69 0.29
C TYR A 45 -8.50 1.36 0.65
N THR A 46 -9.82 1.34 0.90
CA THR A 46 -10.51 0.06 1.05
C THR A 46 -10.47 -0.73 -0.25
N LEU A 47 -10.66 -2.05 -0.16
CA LEU A 47 -10.72 -2.91 -1.35
C LEU A 47 -11.82 -2.46 -2.34
N ALA A 48 -12.93 -1.91 -1.81
CA ALA A 48 -14.02 -1.38 -2.62
C ALA A 48 -13.61 -0.07 -3.32
N GLY A 49 -13.03 0.88 -2.59
CA GLY A 49 -12.55 2.15 -3.15
C GLY A 49 -11.49 1.94 -4.25
N LEU A 50 -10.53 1.05 -4.00
CA LEU A 50 -9.50 0.69 -4.98
C LEU A 50 -10.08 -0.05 -6.20
N SER A 51 -11.07 -0.92 -6.03
CA SER A 51 -11.73 -1.57 -7.17
C SER A 51 -12.55 -0.58 -8.00
N HIS A 52 -13.11 0.47 -7.39
CA HIS A 52 -13.90 1.47 -8.10
C HIS A 52 -13.10 2.25 -9.16
N ILE A 53 -11.81 2.48 -8.92
CA ILE A 53 -10.92 3.21 -9.84
C ILE A 53 -10.09 2.32 -10.76
N ASN A 54 -10.29 1.00 -10.70
CA ASN A 54 -9.55 0.01 -11.47
C ASN A 54 -10.49 -0.88 -12.26
N LYS A 55 -9.97 -1.55 -13.30
CA LYS A 55 -10.77 -2.54 -14.05
C LYS A 55 -10.85 -3.86 -13.30
N GLU A 56 -9.93 -4.08 -12.39
CA GLU A 56 -9.81 -5.25 -11.55
C GLU A 56 -10.99 -5.35 -10.58
N SER A 57 -11.51 -6.58 -10.42
CA SER A 57 -12.51 -6.88 -9.41
C SER A 57 -11.97 -6.70 -7.99
N ILE A 58 -12.86 -6.55 -7.02
CA ILE A 58 -12.52 -6.51 -5.59
C ILE A 58 -11.64 -7.71 -5.19
N ASP A 59 -11.93 -8.90 -5.72
CA ASP A 59 -11.12 -10.10 -5.43
C ASP A 59 -9.71 -10.01 -6.02
N ALA A 60 -9.57 -9.50 -7.24
CA ALA A 60 -8.27 -9.26 -7.85
C ALA A 60 -7.44 -8.22 -7.08
N ILE A 61 -8.09 -7.16 -6.59
CA ILE A 61 -7.45 -6.16 -5.71
C ILE A 61 -7.04 -6.82 -4.38
N ARG A 62 -7.94 -7.59 -3.76
CA ARG A 62 -7.67 -8.32 -2.51
C ARG A 62 -6.44 -9.22 -2.64
N THR A 63 -6.33 -9.99 -3.72
CA THR A 63 -5.18 -10.87 -3.92
C THR A 63 -3.88 -10.10 -4.06
N ALA A 64 -3.90 -8.94 -4.74
CA ALA A 64 -2.72 -8.09 -4.90
C ALA A 64 -2.32 -7.43 -3.57
N VAL A 65 -3.29 -6.98 -2.76
CA VAL A 65 -3.02 -6.45 -1.41
C VAL A 65 -2.39 -7.52 -0.52
N LEU A 66 -2.91 -8.75 -0.52
CA LEU A 66 -2.32 -9.85 0.26
C LEU A 66 -0.88 -10.18 -0.16
N GLU A 67 -0.58 -10.08 -1.46
CA GLU A 67 0.78 -10.24 -1.98
C GLU A 67 1.71 -9.13 -1.47
N LEU A 68 1.25 -7.89 -1.51
CA LEU A 68 2.00 -6.73 -1.01
C LEU A 68 2.19 -6.76 0.51
N GLU A 69 1.20 -7.24 1.27
CA GLU A 69 1.31 -7.47 2.72
C GLU A 69 2.40 -8.50 3.03
N LYS A 70 2.40 -9.65 2.33
CA LYS A 70 3.44 -10.69 2.48
C LYS A 70 4.83 -10.19 2.12
N ALA A 71 4.91 -9.30 1.12
CA ALA A 71 6.16 -8.71 0.68
C ALA A 71 6.60 -7.52 1.56
N GLY A 72 5.83 -7.13 2.58
CA GLY A 72 6.18 -6.06 3.53
C GLY A 72 5.89 -4.65 3.05
N TYR A 73 5.20 -4.46 1.92
CA TYR A 73 4.87 -3.12 1.39
C TYR A 73 3.57 -2.55 1.96
N ILE A 74 2.71 -3.42 2.51
CA ILE A 74 1.46 -3.01 3.14
C ILE A 74 1.41 -3.62 4.54
N GLU A 75 1.05 -2.81 5.52
CA GLU A 75 0.70 -3.27 6.85
C GLU A 75 -0.77 -2.99 7.11
N ARG A 76 -1.47 -3.97 7.68
CA ARG A 76 -2.87 -3.85 8.06
C ARG A 76 -2.97 -3.83 9.57
N SER A 77 -3.49 -2.74 10.13
CA SER A 77 -3.81 -2.64 11.54
C SER A 77 -5.31 -2.45 11.74
N GLN A 78 -5.86 -3.09 12.77
CA GLN A 78 -7.23 -2.88 13.20
C GLN A 78 -7.26 -2.73 14.71
N GLY A 79 -7.59 -1.53 15.16
CA GLY A 79 -7.75 -1.22 16.56
C GLY A 79 -9.07 -1.70 17.15
N ARG A 80 -9.19 -1.48 18.45
CA ARG A 80 -10.46 -1.49 19.18
C ARG A 80 -10.62 -0.14 19.84
N ASP A 81 -11.85 0.38 19.86
CA ASP A 81 -12.16 1.58 20.61
C ASP A 81 -12.16 1.31 22.13
N GLU A 82 -12.33 2.36 22.93
CA GLU A 82 -12.39 2.29 24.40
C GLU A 82 -13.53 1.39 24.91
N LYS A 83 -14.50 1.07 24.06
CA LYS A 83 -15.66 0.22 24.36
C LYS A 83 -15.49 -1.20 23.84
N GLY A 84 -14.30 -1.54 23.33
CA GLY A 84 -13.96 -2.86 22.81
C GLY A 84 -14.50 -3.16 21.40
N LYS A 85 -15.10 -2.18 20.71
CA LYS A 85 -15.62 -2.34 19.35
C LYS A 85 -14.47 -2.21 18.34
N MET A 86 -14.47 -3.07 17.33
CA MET A 86 -13.51 -2.99 16.22
C MET A 86 -13.60 -1.63 15.51
N THR A 87 -12.45 -0.98 15.31
CA THR A 87 -12.34 0.25 14.52
C THR A 87 -12.21 -0.07 13.03
N ALA A 88 -12.19 0.98 12.21
CA ALA A 88 -11.82 0.87 10.81
C ALA A 88 -10.44 0.21 10.66
N ILE A 89 -10.28 -0.54 9.57
CA ILE A 89 -9.00 -1.11 9.18
C ILE A 89 -8.14 0.03 8.62
N THR A 90 -6.93 0.17 9.14
CA THR A 90 -5.94 1.13 8.64
C THR A 90 -4.90 0.37 7.83
N TYR A 91 -4.62 0.87 6.62
CA TYR A 91 -3.58 0.36 5.75
C TYR A 91 -2.43 1.36 5.75
N THR A 92 -1.24 0.90 6.15
CA THR A 92 -0.01 1.67 5.99
C THR A 92 0.72 1.15 4.76
N ILE A 93 0.99 2.03 3.80
CA ILE A 93 1.68 1.69 2.54
C ILE A 93 3.11 2.22 2.60
N TYR A 94 4.07 1.37 2.27
CA TYR A 94 5.50 1.69 2.32
C TYR A 94 6.12 1.66 0.90
N GLU A 95 7.00 2.63 0.60
CA GLU A 95 7.78 2.61 -0.66
C GLU A 95 8.86 1.51 -0.67
N GLN A 96 9.31 1.11 0.51
CA GLN A 96 10.26 0.02 0.71
C GLN A 96 9.65 -0.97 1.70
N PRO A 97 9.91 -2.27 1.51
CA PRO A 97 9.30 -3.27 2.36
C PRO A 97 9.83 -3.14 3.78
N ILE A 98 8.93 -3.06 4.74
CA ILE A 98 9.29 -3.26 6.14
C ILE A 98 9.53 -4.76 6.34
N SER A 99 10.61 -5.11 7.03
CA SER A 99 10.81 -6.49 7.44
C SER A 99 9.62 -6.87 8.31
N PRO A 100 8.94 -8.00 8.07
CA PRO A 100 7.89 -8.43 8.97
C PRO A 100 8.54 -8.58 10.34
N VAL A 101 8.16 -7.72 11.29
CA VAL A 101 8.44 -7.97 12.69
C VAL A 101 7.66 -9.25 12.97
N LEU A 102 8.35 -10.38 12.94
CA LEU A 102 7.82 -11.59 13.53
C LEU A 102 7.58 -11.21 14.97
N ASP A 103 6.31 -11.05 15.36
CA ASP A 103 5.89 -11.21 16.74
C ASP A 103 6.27 -12.64 17.15
N GLN A 104 7.55 -12.85 17.44
CA GLN A 104 8.00 -14.01 18.16
C GLN A 104 7.45 -13.79 19.57
N PRO A 105 6.52 -14.64 20.06
CA PRO A 105 6.24 -14.62 21.47
C PRO A 105 7.57 -14.95 22.15
N VAL A 106 8.14 -13.97 22.86
CA VAL A 106 9.26 -14.21 23.76
C VAL A 106 8.71 -15.17 24.80
N LEU A 107 8.96 -16.46 24.62
CA LEU A 107 8.77 -17.48 25.63
C LEU A 107 9.74 -17.14 26.75
N GLU A 108 9.30 -16.32 27.70
CA GLU A 108 9.94 -16.23 29.00
C GLU A 108 9.86 -17.62 29.63
N ASN A 109 10.96 -18.35 29.59
CA ASN A 109 11.10 -19.59 30.33
C ASN A 109 10.98 -19.24 31.83
N PRO A 110 10.01 -19.81 32.57
CA PRO A 110 10.00 -19.64 34.02
C PRO A 110 11.23 -20.33 34.62
N THR A 111 11.96 -19.60 35.45
CA THR A 111 13.04 -20.12 36.30
C THR A 111 12.47 -20.77 37.54
#